data_AF-A0A7Y3NIQ7-F1
#
_entry.id   AF-A0A7Y3NIQ7-F1
#
_cell.length_a   1.000
_cell.length_b   1.000
_cell.length_c   1.000
_cell.angle_alpha   90.00
_cell.angle_beta   90.00
_cell.angle_gamma   90.00
#
_symmetry.space_group_name_H-M   'P 1'
#
loop_
_entity.id
_entity.type
_entity.pdbx_description
1 polymer ?
#
loop_
_entity_poly.entity_id
_entity_poly.type
_entity_poly.pdbx_seq_one_letter_code
_entity_poly.pdbx_strand_id
1 'polypeptide(L)'
;MSSWSKSLVKQTRDILDNLPVEVFYFAEKIGHKGVCLQHADGRKGYISLNDCMDDQYTIRSHETDEILADFKNVDALIAADWAVD
;
A
#
# COMPACT_ATOMS: atom_id res chain seq x y z
N MET A 1 8.76 14.84 -4.01
CA MET A 1 7.36 14.92 -4.47
C MET A 1 7.12 13.68 -5.31
N SER A 2 6.04 12.95 -5.07
CA SER A 2 5.77 11.72 -5.82
C SER A 2 5.54 12.01 -7.31
N SER A 3 5.91 11.07 -8.18
CA SER A 3 5.58 11.10 -9.61
C SER A 3 4.10 10.83 -9.91
N TRP A 4 3.34 10.35 -8.93
CA TRP A 4 1.93 10.01 -9.09
C TRP A 4 1.01 11.23 -9.17
N SER A 5 -0.14 11.06 -9.84
CA SER A 5 -1.15 12.12 -9.93
C SER A 5 -1.69 12.50 -8.54
N LYS A 6 -2.11 13.75 -8.36
CA LYS A 6 -2.71 14.21 -7.09
C LYS A 6 -3.94 13.38 -6.67
N SER A 7 -4.70 12.87 -7.64
CA SER A 7 -5.85 12.00 -7.38
C SER A 7 -5.42 10.67 -6.79
N LEU A 8 -4.38 10.06 -7.36
CA LEU A 8 -3.88 8.76 -6.91
C LEU A 8 -3.19 8.86 -5.54
N VAL A 9 -2.44 9.95 -5.33
CA VAL A 9 -1.89 10.30 -4.01
C VAL A 9 -3.00 10.42 -2.96
N LYS A 10 -4.09 11.13 -3.30
CA LYS A 10 -5.23 11.27 -2.38
C LYS A 10 -5.91 9.93 -2.10
N GLN A 11 -6.18 9.13 -3.14
CA GLN A 11 -6.79 7.81 -2.99
C GLN A 11 -5.93 6.88 -2.13
N THR A 12 -4.62 6.86 -2.36
CA THR A 12 -3.67 6.08 -1.56
C THR A 12 -3.77 6.47 -0.09
N ARG A 13 -3.78 7.78 0.20
CA ARG A 13 -3.94 8.26 1.57
C ARG A 13 -5.30 7.87 2.15
N ASP A 14 -6.38 8.10 1.41
CA ASP A 14 -7.73 7.80 1.89
C ASP A 14 -7.91 6.32 2.23
N ILE A 15 -7.28 5.40 1.47
CA ILE A 15 -7.34 3.95 1.73
C ILE A 15 -6.44 3.55 2.91
N LEU A 16 -5.21 4.05 2.97
CA LEU A 16 -4.23 3.61 3.97
C LEU A 16 -4.42 4.28 5.35
N ASP A 17 -5.02 5.47 5.42
CA ASP A 17 -5.31 6.15 6.70
C ASP A 17 -6.70 5.79 7.25
N ASN A 18 -7.73 5.70 6.40
CA ASN A 18 -9.10 5.45 6.88
C ASN A 18 -9.44 3.96 6.99
N LEU A 19 -8.57 3.08 6.48
CA LEU A 19 -8.72 1.63 6.53
C LEU A 19 -10.15 1.15 6.20
N PRO A 20 -10.67 1.47 5.00
CA PRO A 20 -11.99 1.00 4.61
C PRO A 20 -11.98 -0.52 4.60
N VAL A 21 -12.65 -1.11 5.61
CA VAL A 21 -12.63 -2.55 5.90
C VAL A 21 -13.04 -3.35 4.68
N GLU A 22 -13.92 -2.81 3.85
CA GLU A 22 -14.36 -3.43 2.60
C GLU A 22 -13.19 -3.66 1.65
N VAL A 23 -12.26 -2.72 1.50
CA VAL A 23 -11.13 -2.83 0.55
C VAL A 23 -10.19 -3.95 0.96
N PHE A 24 -9.86 -4.05 2.25
CA PHE A 24 -9.04 -5.13 2.78
C PHE A 24 -9.78 -6.47 2.72
N TYR A 25 -11.06 -6.51 3.04
CA TYR A 25 -11.89 -7.71 2.95
C TYR A 25 -12.02 -8.22 1.50
N PHE A 26 -12.20 -7.31 0.54
CA PHE A 26 -12.24 -7.66 -0.88
C PHE A 26 -10.90 -8.23 -1.32
N ALA A 27 -9.77 -7.62 -0.94
CA ALA A 27 -8.44 -8.14 -1.24
C ALA A 27 -8.27 -9.59 -0.76
N GLU A 28 -8.65 -9.89 0.49
CA GLU A 28 -8.62 -11.26 1.01
C GLU A 28 -9.52 -12.22 0.21
N LYS A 29 -10.73 -11.78 -0.17
CA LYS A 29 -11.64 -12.61 -0.98
C LYS A 29 -11.12 -12.96 -2.35
N ILE A 30 -10.35 -12.08 -2.98
CA ILE A 30 -9.71 -12.35 -4.27
C ILE A 30 -8.34 -13.03 -4.13
N GLY A 31 -7.98 -13.47 -2.91
CA GLY A 31 -6.76 -14.23 -2.63
C GLY A 31 -5.52 -13.37 -2.40
N HIS A 32 -5.67 -12.04 -2.29
CA HIS A 32 -4.59 -11.14 -1.93
C HIS A 32 -4.44 -11.05 -0.41
N LYS A 33 -3.20 -10.90 0.07
CA LYS A 33 -2.87 -10.80 1.50
C LYS A 33 -3.05 -9.39 2.06
N GLY A 34 -3.56 -8.46 1.25
CA GLY A 34 -3.68 -7.05 1.59
C GLY A 34 -3.92 -6.19 0.35
N VAL A 35 -3.92 -4.86 0.54
CA VAL A 35 -4.12 -3.89 -0.53
C VAL A 35 -2.90 -3.87 -1.43
N CYS A 36 -3.12 -3.94 -2.74
CA CYS A 36 -2.06 -3.89 -3.75
C CYS A 36 -1.50 -2.48 -3.88
N LEU A 37 -0.18 -2.38 -3.99
CA LEU A 37 0.54 -1.16 -4.30
C LEU A 37 1.44 -1.37 -5.51
N GLN A 38 1.60 -0.29 -6.27
CA GLN A 38 2.56 -0.17 -7.34
C GLN A 38 3.55 0.95 -7.03
N HIS A 39 4.82 0.67 -7.25
CA HIS A 39 5.88 1.66 -7.24
C HIS A 39 6.07 2.23 -8.66
N ALA A 40 6.51 3.49 -8.77
CA ALA A 40 6.69 4.15 -10.07
C ALA A 40 7.71 3.46 -11.02
N ASP A 41 8.63 2.66 -10.48
CA ASP A 41 9.58 1.84 -11.26
C ASP A 41 9.01 0.50 -11.78
N GLY A 42 7.74 0.21 -11.47
CA GLY A 42 7.06 -1.01 -11.90
C GLY A 42 7.05 -2.14 -10.87
N ARG A 43 7.72 -2.01 -9.72
CA ARG A 43 7.59 -2.98 -8.62
C ARG A 43 6.14 -3.02 -8.11
N LYS A 44 5.70 -4.23 -7.74
CA LYS A 44 4.38 -4.47 -7.14
C LYS A 44 4.53 -5.14 -5.79
N GLY A 45 3.71 -4.72 -4.85
CA GLY A 45 3.66 -5.33 -3.52
C GLY A 45 2.30 -5.12 -2.89
N TYR A 46 2.16 -5.58 -1.66
CA TYR A 46 0.95 -5.36 -0.87
C TYR A 46 1.28 -4.89 0.53
N ILE A 47 0.30 -4.24 1.14
CA ILE A 47 0.27 -3.91 2.56
C ILE A 47 -0.93 -4.59 3.21
N SER A 48 -0.70 -5.30 4.32
CA SER A 48 -1.80 -5.96 5.03
C SER A 48 -2.57 -4.96 5.91
N LEU A 49 -3.77 -5.34 6.35
CA LEU A 49 -4.52 -4.52 7.30
C LEU A 49 -3.75 -4.34 8.61
N ASN A 50 -3.07 -5.39 9.08
CA ASN A 50 -2.30 -5.35 10.32
C ASN A 50 -1.14 -4.36 10.25
N ASP A 51 -0.43 -4.34 9.12
CA ASP A 51 0.65 -3.37 8.87
C ASP A 51 0.13 -1.93 9.05
N CYS A 52 -1.04 -1.61 8.48
CA CYS A 52 -1.61 -0.28 8.66
C CYS A 52 -2.14 -0.02 10.07
N MET A 53 -2.70 -1.02 10.75
CA MET A 53 -3.20 -0.88 12.12
C MET A 53 -2.07 -0.67 13.14
N ASP A 54 -0.90 -1.23 12.88
CA ASP A 54 0.29 -1.12 13.72
C ASP A 54 1.14 0.13 13.40
N ASP A 55 0.64 1.03 12.54
CA ASP A 55 1.38 2.19 11.99
C ASP A 55 2.72 1.78 11.34
N GLN A 56 2.81 0.55 10.82
CA GLN A 56 4.00 -0.02 10.17
C GLN A 56 3.69 -0.29 8.71
N TYR A 57 4.01 0.64 7.81
CA TYR A 57 3.65 0.54 6.41
C TYR A 57 4.64 -0.33 5.62
N THR A 58 4.72 -1.60 5.98
CA THR A 58 5.57 -2.60 5.34
C THR A 58 4.94 -3.11 4.05
N ILE A 59 5.65 -2.94 2.94
CA ILE A 59 5.26 -3.45 1.63
C ILE A 59 5.98 -4.77 1.37
N ARG A 60 5.22 -5.83 1.10
CA ARG A 60 5.76 -7.15 0.76
C ARG A 60 5.51 -7.51 -0.70
N SER A 61 6.42 -8.26 -1.30
CA SER A 61 6.28 -8.79 -2.65
C SER A 61 5.08 -9.74 -2.73
N HIS A 62 4.24 -9.58 -3.76
CA HIS A 62 3.16 -10.53 -4.03
C HIS A 62 3.67 -11.94 -4.35
N GLU A 63 4.85 -12.04 -4.97
CA GLU A 63 5.40 -13.31 -5.45
C GLU A 63 6.19 -14.06 -4.38
N THR A 64 7.00 -13.33 -3.60
CA THR A 64 7.98 -13.93 -2.69
C THR A 64 7.66 -13.72 -1.22
N ASP A 65 6.69 -12.86 -0.89
CA ASP A 65 6.40 -12.41 0.48
C ASP A 65 7.55 -11.66 1.17
N GLU A 66 8.63 -11.38 0.45
CA GLU A 66 9.78 -10.64 0.96
C GLU A 66 9.45 -9.16 1.13
N ILE A 67 10.04 -8.55 2.15
CA ILE A 67 9.90 -7.11 2.41
C ILE A 67 10.58 -6.33 1.29
N LEU A 68 9.82 -5.50 0.58
CA LEU A 68 10.32 -4.61 -0.47
C LEU A 68 10.67 -3.23 0.09
N ALA A 69 9.89 -2.75 1.06
CA ALA A 69 10.09 -1.48 1.73
C ALA A 69 9.34 -1.44 3.06
N ASP A 70 9.76 -0.55 3.95
CA ASP A 70 9.08 -0.27 5.21
C ASP A 70 9.09 1.24 5.47
N PHE A 71 7.95 1.77 5.92
CA PHE A 71 7.72 3.18 6.10
C PHE A 71 7.02 3.48 7.41
N LYS A 72 7.39 4.60 8.03
CA LYS A 72 6.82 5.06 9.30
C LYS A 72 5.42 5.67 9.19
N ASN A 73 4.98 6.01 7.98
CA ASN A 73 3.68 6.61 7.71
C ASN A 73 3.39 6.61 6.20
N VAL A 74 2.12 6.85 5.84
CA VAL A 74 1.66 6.98 4.46
C VAL A 74 2.40 8.06 3.68
N ASP A 75 2.73 9.18 4.31
CA ASP A 75 3.45 10.27 3.62
C ASP A 75 4.84 9.86 3.15
N ALA A 76 5.56 9.07 3.96
CA ALA A 76 6.86 8.51 3.60
C ALA A 76 6.74 7.47 2.47
N LEU A 77 5.71 6.62 2.51
CA LEU A 77 5.39 5.67 1.45
C LEU A 77 5.11 6.38 0.12
N ILE A 78 4.27 7.42 0.13
CA ILE A 78 3.95 8.22 -1.06
C ILE A 78 5.19 8.98 -1.54
N ALA A 79 5.98 9.56 -0.63
CA ALA A 79 7.22 10.25 -0.98
C ALA A 79 8.26 9.32 -1.62
N ALA A 80 8.18 8.01 -1.34
CA ALA A 80 8.97 6.96 -1.95
C ALA A 80 8.27 6.34 -3.19
N ASP A 81 7.32 7.04 -3.80
CA ASP A 81 6.68 6.67 -5.07
C ASP A 81 5.87 5.37 -5.08
N TRP A 82 5.38 4.95 -3.92
CA TRP A 82 4.35 3.92 -3.80
C TRP A 82 2.96 4.52 -3.81
N ALA A 83 2.05 3.87 -4.52
CA ALA A 83 0.62 4.20 -4.55
C ALA A 83 -0.21 2.92 -4.63
N VAL A 84 -1.48 2.99 -4.24
CA VAL A 84 -2.44 1.88 -4.45
C VAL A 84 -2.65 1.65 -5.96
N ASP A 85 -2.65 0.38 -6.38
CA ASP A 85 -2.95 -0.08 -7.76
C ASP A 85 -4.47 -0.18 -7.98
#